data_AF-A0A4R2NPR1-F1
#
_entry.id   AF-A0A4R2NPR1-F1
#
_cell.length_a   1.000
_cell.length_b   1.000
_cell.length_c   1.000
_cell.angle_alpha   90.00
_cell.angle_beta   90.00
_cell.angle_gamma   90.00
#
_symmetry.space_group_name_H-M   'P 1'
#
loop_
_entity.id
_entity.type
_entity.pdbx_description
1 polymer ?
#
loop_
_entity_poly.entity_id
_entity_poly.type
_entity_poly.pdbx_seq_one_letter_code
_entity_poly.pdbx_strand_id
1 'polypeptide(L)' 'MSSKPEKDLLRPLLIEIWERFHPAILWWADKRAATDPGNIHLVYKELLSGPRGAMDYAARLRPFLSSPAR' A
#
# COMPACT_ATOMS: atom_id res chain seq x y z
N MET A 1 25.78 1.89 -11.05
CA MET A 1 25.07 1.97 -9.76
C MET A 1 24.08 3.12 -9.85
N SER A 2 22.80 2.85 -10.12
CA SER A 2 21.78 3.91 -10.14
C SER A 2 20.39 3.35 -9.89
N SER A 3 19.74 3.93 -8.86
CA SER A 3 18.30 4.05 -8.63
C SER A 3 17.57 2.74 -8.28
N LYS A 4 16.98 2.52 -7.09
CA LYS A 4 16.00 3.39 -6.42
C LYS A 4 15.77 2.93 -4.95
N PRO A 5 16.10 3.73 -3.92
CA PRO A 5 15.71 3.44 -2.52
C PRO A 5 14.20 3.45 -2.28
N GLU A 6 13.39 3.94 -3.24
CA GLU A 6 11.94 4.06 -3.11
C GLU A 6 11.21 2.70 -3.23
N LYS A 7 11.74 1.73 -3.97
CA LYS A 7 11.10 0.40 -4.09
C LYS A 7 11.27 -0.46 -2.84
N ASP A 8 12.36 -0.27 -2.09
CA ASP A 8 12.63 -1.05 -0.87
C ASP A 8 11.72 -0.65 0.31
N LEU A 9 11.17 0.57 0.30
CA LEU A 9 10.31 1.07 1.38
C LEU A 9 8.81 0.75 1.19
N LEU A 10 8.40 0.39 -0.02
CA LEU A 10 6.98 0.14 -0.33
C LEU A 10 6.47 -1.17 0.28
N ARG A 11 7.23 -2.26 0.15
CA ARG A 11 6.79 -3.56 0.68
C ARG A 11 6.62 -3.55 2.21
N PRO A 12 7.55 -2.99 3.00
CA PRO A 12 7.34 -2.81 4.44
C PRO A 12 6.11 -1.96 4.76
N LEU A 13 5.86 -0.89 4.01
CA LEU A 13 4.67 -0.05 4.18
C LEU A 13 3.38 -0.84 3.93
N LEU A 14 3.32 -1.65 2.87
CA LEU A 14 2.14 -2.48 2.59
C LEU A 14 1.92 -3.55 3.68
N ILE A 15 2.99 -4.10 4.27
CA ILE A 15 2.90 -5.03 5.41
C ILE A 15 2.31 -4.31 6.64
N GLU A 16 2.78 -3.10 6.95
CA GLU A 16 2.27 -2.29 8.05
C GLU A 16 0.77 -1.98 7.87
N ILE A 17 0.35 -1.64 6.65
CA ILE A 17 -1.05 -1.37 6.31
C ILE A 17 -1.90 -2.64 6.48
N TRP A 18 -1.42 -3.79 6.00
CA TRP A 18 -2.08 -5.08 6.19
C TRP A 18 -2.35 -5.36 7.67
N GLU A 19 -1.31 -5.28 8.50
CA GLU A 19 -1.41 -5.63 9.92
C GLU A 19 -2.36 -4.70 10.69
N ARG A 20 -2.50 -3.46 10.24
CA ARG A 20 -3.34 -2.46 10.90
C ARG A 20 -4.79 -2.46 10.46
N PHE A 21 -5.06 -2.84 9.22
CA PHE A 21 -6.36 -2.62 8.58
C PHE A 21 -7.04 -3.88 8.05
N HIS A 22 -6.35 -5.02 8.00
CA HIS A 22 -7.00 -6.31 7.79
C HIS A 22 -7.65 -6.79 9.11
N PRO A 23 -8.89 -7.32 9.10
CA PRO A 23 -9.81 -7.43 7.97
C PRO A 23 -10.78 -6.23 7.84
N ALA A 24 -10.59 -5.16 8.63
CA ALA A 24 -11.54 -4.06 8.75
C ALA A 24 -11.85 -3.33 7.42
N ILE A 25 -10.81 -3.09 6.60
CA ILE A 25 -10.93 -2.39 5.31
C ILE A 25 -10.23 -3.13 4.18
N LEU A 26 -9.11 -3.80 4.49
CA LEU A 26 -8.44 -4.65 3.52
C LEU A 26 -9.13 -6.02 3.54
N TRP A 27 -10.12 -6.21 2.67
CA TRP A 27 -10.91 -7.46 2.60
C TRP A 27 -10.19 -8.59 1.84
N TRP A 28 -8.91 -8.38 1.54
CA TRP A 28 -8.07 -9.32 0.82
C TRP A 28 -7.85 -10.54 1.70
N ALA A 29 -8.22 -11.73 1.22
CA ALA A 29 -7.97 -12.97 1.93
C ALA A 29 -6.48 -13.38 1.93
N ASP A 30 -5.69 -12.84 0.99
CA ASP A 30 -4.27 -13.18 0.82
C ASP A 30 -3.33 -12.02 1.15
N LYS A 31 -2.55 -12.19 2.22
CA LYS A 31 -1.49 -11.25 2.63
C LYS A 31 -0.45 -11.02 1.53
N ARG A 32 -0.12 -12.03 0.72
CA ARG A 32 0.85 -11.88 -0.38
C ARG A 32 0.34 -10.88 -1.41
N ALA A 33 -0.91 -11.05 -1.82
CA ALA A 33 -1.55 -10.17 -2.79
C ALA A 33 -1.67 -8.74 -2.23
N ALA A 34 -2.05 -8.58 -0.96
CA ALA A 34 -2.18 -7.27 -0.32
C ALA A 34 -0.84 -6.54 -0.06
N THR A 35 0.26 -7.30 -0.02
CA THR A 35 1.62 -6.76 0.19
C THR A 35 2.44 -6.69 -1.10
N ASP A 36 1.82 -6.95 -2.25
CA ASP A 36 2.44 -6.86 -3.56
C ASP A 36 2.46 -5.39 -4.06
N PRO A 37 3.65 -4.82 -4.36
CA PRO A 37 3.78 -3.51 -5.01
C PRO A 37 2.93 -3.33 -6.28
N GLY A 38 2.69 -4.39 -7.05
CA GLY A 38 1.84 -4.36 -8.25
C GLY A 38 0.37 -4.05 -7.93
N ASN A 39 -0.07 -4.34 -6.71
CA ASN A 39 -1.43 -4.12 -6.24
C ASN A 39 -1.60 -2.80 -5.46
N ILE A 40 -0.57 -1.95 -5.43
CA ILE A 40 -0.57 -0.71 -4.65
C ILE A 40 -1.78 0.19 -4.91
N HIS A 41 -2.25 0.28 -6.16
CA HIS A 41 -3.41 1.08 -6.53
C HIS A 41 -4.71 0.58 -5.88
N LEU A 42 -4.82 -0.73 -5.67
CA LEU A 42 -6.01 -1.33 -5.05
C LEU A 42 -6.01 -1.06 -3.54
N VAL A 43 -4.87 -1.29 -2.88
CA VAL A 43 -4.67 -0.96 -1.45
C VAL A 43 -4.94 0.53 -1.20
N TYR A 44 -4.46 1.41 -2.07
CA TYR A 44 -4.70 2.85 -1.96
C TYR A 44 -6.20 3.19 -2.02
N LYS A 45 -6.97 2.60 -2.95
CA LYS A 45 -8.42 2.83 -3.05
C LYS A 45 -9.18 2.39 -1.80
N GLU A 46 -8.80 1.26 -1.22
CA GLU A 46 -9.42 0.76 0.01
C GLU A 46 -9.15 1.70 1.19
N LEU A 47 -7.94 2.24 1.30
CA LEU A 47 -7.59 3.20 2.34
C LEU A 47 -8.34 4.53 2.24
N LEU A 48 -8.67 4.99 1.02
CA LEU A 48 -9.48 6.20 0.83
C LEU A 48 -10.90 6.06 1.38
N SER A 49 -11.41 4.83 1.51
CA SER A 49 -12.74 4.55 2.06
C SER A 49 -12.67 4.06 3.51
N GLY A 50 -11.49 4.16 4.14
CA GLY A 50 -11.22 3.56 5.43
C GLY A 50 -11.60 4.40 6.66
N PRO A 51 -11.57 3.79 7.86
CA PRO A 51 -11.74 4.46 9.14
C PRO A 51 -10.56 5.39 9.45
N ARG A 52 -10.68 6.11 10.56
CA ARG A 52 -9.68 7.07 11.05
C ARG A 52 -8.26 6.46 11.06
N GLY A 53 -7.32 7.14 10.44
CA GLY A 53 -5.93 6.70 10.26
C GLY A 53 -5.64 6.09 8.89
N ALA A 54 -6.63 5.57 8.15
CA ALA A 54 -6.41 5.02 6.82
C ALA A 54 -5.94 6.08 5.80
N MET A 55 -6.47 7.31 5.91
CA MET A 55 -6.07 8.43 5.04
C MET A 55 -4.59 8.84 5.21
N ASP A 56 -4.00 8.70 6.41
CA ASP A 56 -2.58 8.98 6.62
C ASP A 56 -1.70 8.00 5.85
N TYR A 57 -2.08 6.72 5.82
CA TYR A 57 -1.42 5.70 5.03
C TYR A 57 -1.65 5.88 3.52
N ALA A 58 -2.84 6.33 3.10
CA ALA A 58 -3.08 6.70 1.71
C ALA A 58 -2.14 7.84 1.28
N ALA A 59 -1.93 8.84 2.13
CA ALA A 59 -0.97 9.93 1.90
C ALA A 59 0.47 9.39 1.79
N ARG A 60 0.87 8.45 2.65
CA ARG A 60 2.18 7.77 2.58
C ARG A 60 2.34 6.91 1.32
N LEU A 61 1.27 6.31 0.80
CA LEU A 61 1.31 5.50 -0.43
C LEU A 61 1.33 6.33 -1.70
N ARG A 62 0.75 7.53 -1.67
CA ARG A 62 0.57 8.40 -2.85
C ARG A 62 1.85 8.64 -3.68
N PRO A 63 3.04 8.88 -3.09
CA PRO A 63 4.28 9.06 -3.86
C PRO A 63 4.64 7.86 -4.73
N PHE A 64 4.32 6.65 -4.27
CA PHE A 64 4.65 5.40 -4.97
C PHE A 64 3.71 5.10 -6.15
N LEU A 65 2.50 5.69 -6.18
CA LEU A 65 1.54 5.55 -7.28
C LEU A 65 1.98 6.25 -8.58
N SER A 66 2.94 7.17 -8.48
CA SER A 66 3.40 8.00 -9.61
C SER A 66 4.57 7.39 -10.37
N SER A 67 5.03 6.19 -9.99
CA SER A 67 6.01 5.46 -10.80
C SER A 67 5.25 4.78 -11.94
N PRO A 68 5.44 5.20 -13.21
CA PRO A 68 4.81 4.51 -14.32
C PRO A 68 5.28 3.06 -14.32
N ALA A 69 4.33 2.15 -14.12
CA ALA A 69 4.47 0.78 -14.59
C ALA A 69 4.67 0.87 -16.10
N ARG A 70 5.93 0.74 -16.54
CA ARG A 70 6.27 0.50 -17.95
C ARG A 70 5.85 -0.91 -18.31
#